data_AF-A0A7T8JT34-F1
#
_entry.id   AF-A0A7T8JT34-F1
#
_cell.length_a   1.000
_cell.length_b   1.000
_cell.length_c   1.000
_cell.angle_alpha   90.00
_cell.angle_beta   90.00
_cell.angle_gamma   90.00
#
_symmetry.space_group_name_H-M   'P 1'
#
loop_
_entity.id
_entity.type
_entity.pdbx_description
1 polymer ?
#
loop_
_entity_poly.entity_id
_entity_poly.type
_entity_poly.pdbx_seq_one_letter_code
_entity_poly.pdbx_strand_id
1 'polypeptide(L)' 'EWNNTALRSSGFNSSHPTKIFFHGFSDFPRTLWTKAFRDHYLSNRPTNVFSVDWSLLAKSLGTPLPPRCQVCAIG' A
#
# COMPACT_ATOMS: atom_id res chain seq x y z
N GLU A 1 -13.22 -3.26 -20.24
CA GLU A 1 -13.37 -1.97 -19.53
C GLU A 1 -12.54 -2.00 -18.25
N TRP A 2 -12.06 -0.85 -17.78
CA TRP A 2 -11.29 -0.75 -16.55
C TRP A 2 -12.21 -0.90 -15.33
N ASN A 3 -12.02 -1.96 -14.52
CA ASN A 3 -12.79 -2.19 -13.30
C ASN A 3 -12.17 -1.45 -12.11
N ASN A 4 -12.71 -0.28 -11.76
CA ASN A 4 -12.25 0.56 -10.65
C ASN A 4 -13.14 0.49 -9.40
N THR A 5 -13.97 -0.54 -9.27
CA THR A 5 -14.93 -0.66 -8.16
C THR A 5 -14.24 -0.53 -6.79
N ALA A 6 -13.09 -1.19 -6.61
CA ALA A 6 -12.32 -1.14 -5.36
C ALA A 6 -11.81 0.27 -5.01
N LEU A 7 -11.43 1.07 -6.00
CA LEU A 7 -11.00 2.45 -5.79
C LEU A 7 -12.20 3.33 -5.41
N ARG A 8 -13.34 3.14 -6.09
CA ARG A 8 -14.58 3.88 -5.82
C ARG A 8 -15.22 3.54 -4.48
N SER A 9 -15.09 2.30 -4.02
CA SER A 9 -15.57 1.87 -2.71
C SER A 9 -14.58 2.17 -1.57
N SER A 10 -13.42 2.76 -1.89
CA SER A 10 -12.44 3.19 -0.89
C SER A 10 -12.69 4.64 -0.47
N GLY A 11 -11.94 5.12 0.53
CA GLY A 11 -11.91 6.54 0.92
C GLY A 11 -11.14 7.45 -0.05
N PHE A 12 -10.78 6.98 -1.25
CA PHE A 12 -10.00 7.75 -2.21
C PHE A 12 -10.73 9.03 -2.66
N ASN A 13 -10.01 10.14 -2.62
CA ASN A 13 -10.49 11.43 -3.11
C ASN A 13 -9.50 12.00 -4.13
N SER A 14 -9.92 12.15 -5.38
CA SER A 14 -9.07 12.63 -6.48
C SER A 14 -8.57 14.07 -6.31
N SER A 15 -9.20 14.87 -5.45
CA SER A 15 -8.77 16.23 -5.14
C SER A 15 -7.67 16.28 -4.07
N HIS A 16 -7.38 15.18 -3.38
CA HIS A 16 -6.31 15.11 -2.39
C HIS A 16 -4.98 14.65 -3.02
N PRO A 17 -3.83 15.13 -2.53
CA PRO A 17 -2.53 14.60 -2.91
C PRO A 17 -2.45 13.09 -2.70
N THR A 18 -1.73 12.40 -3.58
CA THR A 18 -1.51 10.95 -3.46
C THR A 18 -0.07 10.66 -3.05
N LYS A 19 0.12 9.80 -2.06
CA LYS A 19 1.40 9.28 -1.61
C LYS A 19 1.41 7.76 -1.78
N ILE A 20 2.45 7.25 -2.44
CA ILE A 20 2.63 5.82 -2.67
C ILE A 20 3.98 5.45 -2.07
N PHE A 21 4.01 4.38 -1.27
CA PHE A 21 5.25 3.87 -0.71
C PHE A 21 5.33 2.34 -0.84
N PHE A 22 6.57 1.86 -0.77
CA PHE A 22 6.94 0.46 -0.92
C PHE A 22 7.65 0.03 0.36
N HIS A 23 7.31 -1.13 0.91
CA HIS A 23 8.05 -1.67 2.04
C HIS A 23 9.46 -2.13 1.60
N GLY A 24 10.33 -2.48 2.56
CA GLY A 24 11.72 -2.85 2.27
C GLY A 24 11.97 -4.35 2.13
N PHE A 25 13.24 -4.74 2.29
CA PHE A 25 13.71 -6.13 2.34
C PHE A 25 13.07 -6.91 3.49
N SER A 26 12.61 -8.13 3.21
CA SER A 26 12.00 -9.04 4.18
C SER A 26 10.85 -8.41 4.99
N ASP A 27 10.11 -7.50 4.36
CA ASP A 27 9.07 -6.67 4.97
C ASP A 27 7.71 -6.86 4.25
N PHE A 28 6.66 -6.24 4.77
CA PHE A 28 5.29 -6.28 4.22
C PHE A 28 4.56 -4.94 4.50
N PRO A 29 3.47 -4.61 3.79
CA PRO A 29 2.89 -3.25 3.77
C PRO A 29 2.22 -2.78 5.08
N ARG A 30 2.24 -3.58 6.15
CA ARG A 30 1.55 -3.31 7.43
C ARG A 30 2.44 -3.48 8.66
N THR A 31 3.76 -3.40 8.50
CA THR A 31 4.71 -3.28 9.62
C THR A 31 4.56 -1.96 10.39
N LEU A 32 5.25 -1.87 11.54
CA LEU A 32 5.14 -0.70 12.43
C LEU A 32 5.54 0.60 11.72
N TRP A 33 6.64 0.60 10.96
CA TRP A 33 7.10 1.82 10.30
C TRP A 33 6.21 2.21 9.11
N THR A 34 5.67 1.24 8.36
CA THR A 34 4.75 1.52 7.23
C THR A 34 3.43 2.10 7.72
N LYS A 35 2.93 1.63 8.86
CA LYS A 35 1.79 2.24 9.57
C LYS A 35 2.13 3.65 10.06
N ALA A 36 3.26 3.84 10.72
CA ALA A 36 3.67 5.17 11.20
C ALA A 36 3.84 6.17 10.04
N PHE A 37 4.39 5.73 8.91
CA PHE A 37 4.50 6.54 7.70
C PHE A 37 3.12 6.95 7.16
N ARG A 38 2.18 6.00 7.04
CA ARG A 38 0.79 6.28 6.67
C ARG A 38 0.16 7.28 7.63
N ASP A 39 0.23 7.01 8.92
CA ASP A 39 -0.42 7.81 9.96
C ASP A 39 0.10 9.24 9.99
N HIS A 40 1.41 9.44 9.78
CA HIS A 40 1.99 10.76 9.66
C HIS A 40 1.37 11.56 8.50
N TYR A 41 1.16 10.97 7.32
CA TYR A 41 0.52 11.71 6.22
C TYR A 41 -0.96 11.97 6.47
N LEU A 42 -1.68 11.00 7.02
CA LEU A 42 -3.12 11.13 7.33
C LEU A 42 -3.39 12.15 8.45
N SER A 43 -2.48 12.29 9.43
CA SER A 43 -2.64 13.21 10.56
C SER A 43 -2.32 14.66 10.22
N ASN A 44 -1.46 14.91 9.22
CA ASN A 44 -0.99 16.27 8.91
C ASN A 44 -1.88 17.00 7.90
N ARG A 45 -2.47 16.28 6.93
CA ARG A 45 -3.37 16.87 5.92
C ARG A 45 -4.20 15.81 5.20
N PRO A 46 -5.33 16.18 4.57
CA PRO A 46 -6.06 15.26 3.70
C PRO A 46 -5.15 14.74 2.58
N THR A 47 -4.93 13.42 2.52
CA THR A 47 -4.00 12.77 1.57
C THR A 47 -4.47 11.34 1.34
N ASN A 48 -4.42 10.87 0.10
CA ASN A 48 -4.58 9.45 -0.21
C ASN A 48 -3.24 8.74 0.00
N VAL A 49 -3.20 7.68 0.80
CA VAL A 49 -1.98 6.91 1.03
C VAL A 49 -2.14 5.48 0.52
N PHE A 50 -1.23 5.06 -0.35
CA PHE A 50 -1.17 3.68 -0.87
C PHE A 50 0.11 2.99 -0.42
N SER A 51 -0.04 1.75 0.03
CA SER A 51 1.09 0.86 0.28
C SER A 51 1.10 -0.26 -0.75
N VAL A 52 2.26 -0.52 -1.34
CA VAL A 52 2.43 -1.57 -2.33
C VAL A 52 2.98 -2.83 -1.67
N ASP A 53 2.24 -3.95 -1.76
CA ASP A 53 2.69 -5.26 -1.28
C ASP A 53 3.52 -5.98 -2.36
N TRP A 54 4.82 -6.04 -2.13
CA TRP A 54 5.76 -6.86 -2.89
C TRP A 54 6.46 -7.90 -1.98
N SER A 55 5.87 -8.20 -0.82
CA SER A 55 6.46 -9.02 0.25
C SER A 55 6.86 -10.43 -0.21
N LEU A 56 6.15 -10.96 -1.19
CA LEU A 56 6.49 -12.25 -1.80
C LEU A 56 7.86 -12.25 -2.47
N LEU A 57 8.24 -11.15 -3.12
CA LEU A 57 9.55 -10.96 -3.74
C LEU A 57 10.59 -10.38 -2.76
N ALA A 58 10.13 -9.71 -1.70
CA ALA A 58 11.00 -9.11 -0.68
C ALA A 58 11.62 -10.15 0.27
N LYS A 59 11.04 -11.35 0.36
CA LYS A 59 11.59 -12.45 1.18
C LYS A 59 12.88 -12.98 0.54
N SER A 60 13.88 -13.24 1.38
CA SER A 60 15.05 -14.01 0.98
C SER A 60 14.61 -15.39 0.48
N LEU A 61 15.13 -15.79 -0.69
CA LEU A 61 14.72 -16.97 -1.47
C LEU A 61 14.75 -18.25 -0.63
N GLY A 62 13.58 -18.70 -0.19
CA GLY A 62 13.42 -19.99 0.50
C GLY A 62 12.09 -20.70 0.24
N THR A 63 11.11 -20.08 -0.45
CA THR A 63 9.80 -20.70 -0.67
C THR A 63 9.28 -20.45 -2.08
N PRO A 64 8.93 -21.51 -2.85
CA PRO A 64 8.31 -21.35 -4.15
C PRO A 64 6.81 -21.08 -3.95
N LEU A 65 6.39 -19.83 -4.03
CA LEU A 65 4.97 -19.49 -4.15
C LEU A 65 4.72 -18.54 -5.32
N PRO A 66 3.64 -18.76 -6.09
CA PRO A 66 3.36 -18.01 -7.30
C PRO A 66 3.09 -16.52 -7.01
N PRO A 67 3.55 -15.61 -7.89
CA PRO A 67 3.49 -14.17 -7.69
C PRO A 67 2.04 -13.65 -7.60
N ARG A 68 1.66 -13.09 -6.44
CA ARG A 68 0.51 -12.19 -6.33
C ARG A 68 0.96 -10.89 -5.65
N CYS A 69 1.18 -9.86 -6.47
CA CYS A 69 1.32 -8.48 -6.02
C CYS A 69 -0.08 -7.97 -5.61
N GLN A 70 -0.25 -7.49 -4.38
CA GLN A 70 -1.53 -6.96 -3.89
C GLN A 70 -1.39 -5.46 -3.61
N VAL A 71 -2.18 -4.63 -4.28
CA VAL A 71 -2.29 -3.21 -3.93
C VAL A 71 -3.32 -3.09 -2.82
N CYS A 72 -2.93 -2.55 -1.66
CA CYS A 72 -3.85 -2.28 -0.56
C CYS A 72 -4.11 -0.77 -0.52
N ALA A 73 -5.33 -0.36 -0.86
CA ALA A 73 -5.81 0.99 -0.59
C ALA A 73 -6.22 1.05 0.88
N ILE A 74 -5.57 1.92 1.67
CA ILE A 74 -6.00 2.24 3.03
C ILE A 74 -6.51 3.67 2.98
N GLY A 75 -7.82 3.81 2.88
CA GLY A 75 -8.54 5.07 3.02
C GLY A 75 -8.92 5.33 4.47
#